data_AF-A0AAW4W217-F1
#
_entry.id   AF-A0AAW4W217-F1
#
_cell.length_a   1.000
_cell.length_b   1.000
_cell.length_c   1.000
_cell.angle_alpha   90.00
_cell.angle_beta   90.00
_cell.angle_gamma   90.00
#
_symmetry.space_group_name_H-M   'P 1'
#
loop_
_entity.id
_entity.type
_entity.pdbx_description
1 polymer ?
#
loop_
_entity_poly.entity_id
_entity_poly.type
_entity_poly.pdbx_seq_one_letter_code
_entity_poly.pdbx_strand_id
1 'polypeptide(L)'
;MPEVSEMVWNDFFSHFSLNADGSRSYDDVQVKRNAVFADAKGHRAQNAIENTVAEGLFSGVTDTSFAPNTSTTRGMLMTVLARYAGTDTTGGATWYEKGMEWAKTNGVSNGTNPNADITREQLVTMLYRYAGSPTANGKLDNFSDSASVSSYAENAMQWAVANGIVNGSNGKLNPQNNATRAEVAAILMRFCEMSK
;
A
#
# COMPACT_ATOMS: atom_id res chain seq x y z
N MET A 1 19.72 15.45 8.25
CA MET A 1 19.55 14.00 8.50
C MET A 1 18.96 13.43 7.23
N PRO A 2 19.56 12.42 6.58
CA PRO A 2 18.95 11.86 5.38
C PRO A 2 17.56 11.33 5.75
N GLU A 3 16.55 11.66 4.95
CA GLU A 3 15.21 11.12 5.14
C GLU A 3 15.29 9.59 5.14
N VAL A 4 14.58 8.98 6.08
CA VAL A 4 14.60 7.54 6.43
C VAL A 4 14.13 6.61 5.28
N SER A 5 13.95 7.16 4.07
CA SER A 5 13.30 6.54 2.91
C SER A 5 14.19 6.48 1.66
N GLU A 6 15.28 7.25 1.52
CA GLU A 6 15.95 7.36 0.22
C GLU A 6 16.97 6.23 -0.06
N MET A 7 17.75 5.82 0.95
CA MET A 7 18.79 4.80 0.77
C MET A 7 18.25 3.37 0.78
N VAL A 8 17.31 3.07 1.70
CA VAL A 8 16.82 1.69 1.90
C VAL A 8 15.85 1.27 0.82
N TRP A 9 15.12 2.21 0.20
CA TRP A 9 14.17 1.87 -0.86
C TRP A 9 14.90 1.41 -2.13
N ASN A 10 15.84 2.19 -2.67
CA ASN A 10 16.52 1.80 -3.92
C ASN A 10 17.35 0.53 -3.76
N ASP A 11 18.05 0.40 -2.64
CA ASP A 11 18.83 -0.80 -2.30
C ASP A 11 17.94 -2.04 -2.16
N PHE A 12 16.86 -1.95 -1.40
CA PHE A 12 15.94 -3.08 -1.21
C PHE A 12 15.42 -3.67 -2.53
N PHE A 13 15.12 -2.82 -3.53
CA PHE A 13 14.60 -3.30 -4.82
C PHE A 13 15.68 -3.72 -5.82
N SER A 14 16.92 -3.20 -5.76
CA SER A 14 18.00 -3.73 -6.60
C SER A 14 18.33 -5.18 -6.27
N HIS A 15 18.01 -5.59 -5.04
CA HIS A 15 18.19 -6.96 -4.57
C HIS A 15 16.95 -7.84 -4.81
N PHE A 16 15.78 -7.29 -5.17
CA PHE A 16 14.53 -8.05 -5.36
C PHE A 16 14.32 -8.51 -6.82
N SER A 17 14.06 -9.80 -7.04
CA SER A 17 13.75 -10.37 -8.36
C SER A 17 12.46 -11.21 -8.34
N LEU A 18 11.77 -11.30 -9.49
CA LEU A 18 10.60 -12.18 -9.67
C LEU A 18 11.07 -13.50 -10.28
N ASN A 19 10.76 -14.61 -9.61
CA ASN A 19 11.10 -15.95 -10.07
C ASN A 19 10.06 -16.46 -11.07
N ALA A 20 10.44 -17.48 -11.86
CA ALA A 20 9.58 -18.06 -12.89
C ALA A 20 8.30 -18.72 -12.35
N ASP A 21 8.27 -19.09 -11.07
CA ASP A 21 7.12 -19.67 -10.37
C ASP A 21 6.21 -18.61 -9.69
N GLY A 22 6.48 -17.32 -9.92
CA GLY A 22 5.73 -16.19 -9.34
C GLY A 22 6.13 -15.83 -7.91
N SER A 23 7.04 -16.57 -7.28
CA SER A 23 7.67 -16.17 -6.03
C SER A 23 8.66 -15.02 -6.25
N ARG A 24 9.10 -14.35 -5.19
CA ARG A 24 10.10 -13.30 -5.29
C ARG A 24 11.33 -13.64 -4.47
N SER A 25 12.51 -13.26 -4.96
CA SER A 25 13.81 -13.47 -4.31
C SER A 25 14.42 -12.12 -3.92
N TYR A 26 15.22 -12.12 -2.86
CA TYR A 26 16.10 -11.03 -2.45
C TYR A 26 17.52 -11.59 -2.45
N ASP A 27 18.45 -11.04 -3.24
CA ASP A 27 19.80 -11.60 -3.45
C ASP A 27 19.79 -13.08 -3.85
N ASP A 28 18.95 -13.44 -4.83
CA ASP A 28 18.74 -14.82 -5.31
C ASP A 28 18.26 -15.81 -4.23
N VAL A 29 17.95 -15.31 -3.02
CA VAL A 29 17.30 -16.06 -1.95
C VAL A 29 15.82 -15.77 -2.02
N GLN A 30 15.03 -16.81 -2.29
CA GLN A 30 13.57 -16.80 -2.16
C GLN A 30 13.16 -16.07 -0.87
N VAL A 31 12.42 -14.97 -1.00
CA VAL A 31 12.00 -14.15 0.14
C VAL A 31 11.03 -14.97 0.97
N LYS A 32 11.57 -15.59 2.01
CA LYS A 32 10.76 -16.23 3.05
C LYS A 32 10.03 -15.11 3.79
N ARG A 33 8.76 -15.34 4.11
CA ARG A 33 7.85 -14.46 4.87
C ARG A 33 8.40 -13.96 6.23
N ASN A 34 9.64 -14.28 6.60
CA ASN A 34 10.26 -13.95 7.88
C ASN A 34 11.23 -12.77 7.77
N ALA A 35 10.87 -11.68 7.06
CA ALA A 35 11.56 -10.40 7.28
C ALA A 35 11.23 -9.96 8.71
N VAL A 36 12.09 -10.33 9.67
CA VAL A 36 11.85 -10.08 11.10
C VAL A 36 12.20 -8.63 11.39
N PHE A 37 11.28 -7.72 11.06
CA PHE A 37 11.35 -6.36 11.56
C PHE A 37 11.11 -6.39 13.08
N ALA A 38 12.11 -5.95 13.85
CA ALA A 38 12.07 -6.04 15.30
C ALA A 38 10.86 -5.29 15.89
N ASP A 39 10.47 -4.20 15.26
CA ASP A 39 9.34 -3.34 15.62
C ASP A 39 7.98 -3.83 15.07
N ALA A 40 7.96 -4.84 14.19
CA ALA A 40 6.74 -5.52 13.76
C ALA A 40 6.44 -6.78 14.58
N LYS A 41 7.42 -7.31 15.34
CA LYS A 41 7.24 -8.53 16.13
C LYS A 41 6.16 -8.36 17.20
N GLY A 42 5.13 -9.19 17.16
CA GLY A 42 3.97 -9.12 18.07
C GLY A 42 2.99 -7.99 17.71
N HIS A 43 3.23 -7.23 16.64
CA HIS A 43 2.31 -6.23 16.15
C HIS A 43 1.11 -6.89 15.47
N ARG A 44 -0.10 -6.34 15.64
CA ARG A 44 -1.33 -6.88 15.02
C ARG A 44 -1.29 -6.99 13.49
N ALA A 45 -0.45 -6.18 12.85
CA ALA A 45 -0.24 -6.20 11.40
C ALA A 45 1.01 -6.98 10.97
N GLN A 46 1.68 -7.70 11.88
CA GLN A 46 2.91 -8.43 11.59
C GLN A 46 2.78 -9.29 10.32
N ASN A 47 1.74 -10.11 10.24
CA ASN A 47 1.51 -10.98 9.10
C ASN A 47 1.33 -10.19 7.79
N ALA A 48 0.65 -9.04 7.83
CA ALA A 48 0.47 -8.21 6.65
C ALA A 48 1.75 -7.49 6.21
N ILE A 49 2.55 -7.05 7.17
CA ILE A 49 3.87 -6.47 6.92
C ILE A 49 4.76 -7.51 6.24
N GLU A 50 4.86 -8.70 6.83
CA GLU A 50 5.63 -9.84 6.31
C GLU A 50 5.16 -10.24 4.90
N ASN A 51 3.85 -10.33 4.68
CA ASN A 51 3.28 -10.69 3.37
C ASN A 51 3.60 -9.64 2.31
N THR A 52 3.32 -8.36 2.57
CA THR A 52 3.54 -7.30 1.58
C THR A 52 5.02 -7.06 1.29
N VAL A 53 5.91 -7.34 2.24
CA VAL A 53 7.36 -7.32 2.00
C VAL A 53 7.78 -8.50 1.14
N ALA A 54 7.27 -9.71 1.40
CA ALA A 54 7.53 -10.87 0.56
C ALA A 54 7.01 -10.71 -0.88
N GLU A 55 5.88 -10.01 -1.05
CA GLU A 55 5.30 -9.65 -2.34
C GLU A 55 6.01 -8.45 -3.01
N GLY A 56 7.09 -7.93 -2.43
CA GLY A 56 7.86 -6.80 -2.97
C GLY A 56 7.07 -5.49 -3.01
N LEU A 57 5.99 -5.37 -2.25
CA LEU A 57 5.13 -4.19 -2.18
C LEU A 57 5.62 -3.19 -1.14
N PHE A 58 6.29 -3.66 -0.09
CA PHE A 58 6.84 -2.82 0.96
C PHE A 58 8.29 -3.18 1.24
N SER A 59 9.11 -2.17 1.56
CA SER A 59 10.43 -2.36 2.17
C SER A 59 10.42 -1.88 3.62
N GLY A 60 11.40 -2.32 4.40
CA GLY A 60 11.72 -1.69 5.69
C GLY A 60 12.17 -0.23 5.53
N VAL A 61 12.20 0.51 6.63
CA VAL A 61 12.92 1.79 6.73
C VAL A 61 14.40 1.58 7.08
N THR A 62 14.72 0.41 7.62
CA THR A 62 16.07 -0.18 7.70
C THR A 62 15.95 -1.69 7.51
N ASP A 63 17.07 -2.39 7.44
CA ASP A 63 17.12 -3.87 7.33
C ASP A 63 16.37 -4.58 8.46
N THR A 64 16.22 -3.93 9.62
CA THR A 64 15.61 -4.52 10.83
C THR A 64 14.40 -3.77 11.36
N SER A 65 13.99 -2.67 10.72
CA SER A 65 12.88 -1.81 11.17
C SER A 65 11.89 -1.52 10.06
N PHE A 66 10.60 -1.72 10.34
CA PHE A 66 9.52 -1.43 9.40
C PHE A 66 8.88 -0.05 9.61
N ALA A 67 8.96 0.51 10.82
CA ALA A 67 8.25 1.70 11.27
C ALA A 67 6.71 1.61 11.12
N PRO A 68 6.03 0.62 11.73
CA PRO A 68 4.61 0.32 11.47
C PRO A 68 3.65 1.48 11.74
N ASN A 69 4.01 2.37 12.68
CA ASN A 69 3.15 3.47 13.14
C ASN A 69 3.38 4.79 12.40
N THR A 70 4.32 4.87 11.46
CA THR A 70 4.53 6.12 10.71
C THR A 70 3.52 6.23 9.56
N SER A 71 3.13 7.45 9.21
CA SER A 71 2.29 7.71 8.05
C SER A 71 2.94 7.21 6.76
N THR A 72 2.09 6.89 5.78
CA THR A 72 2.49 6.57 4.40
C THR A 72 2.15 7.74 3.49
N THR A 73 3.00 8.06 2.52
CA THR A 73 2.73 9.13 1.55
C THR A 73 1.99 8.64 0.31
N ARG A 74 1.39 9.56 -0.43
CA ARG A 74 0.70 9.26 -1.69
C ARG A 74 1.65 8.70 -2.75
N GLY A 75 2.85 9.26 -2.87
CA GLY A 75 3.90 8.84 -3.80
C GLY A 75 4.34 7.40 -3.52
N MET A 76 4.40 7.03 -2.25
CA MET A 76 4.67 5.65 -1.85
C MET A 76 3.63 4.69 -2.44
N LEU A 77 2.33 4.96 -2.24
CA LEU A 77 1.28 4.10 -2.77
C LEU A 77 1.29 4.03 -4.31
N MET A 78 1.58 5.15 -5.00
CA MET A 78 1.72 5.16 -6.46
C MET A 78 2.82 4.20 -6.93
N THR A 79 3.98 4.24 -6.27
CA THR A 79 5.11 3.36 -6.55
C THR A 79 4.79 1.90 -6.25
N VAL A 80 4.12 1.61 -5.13
CA VAL A 80 3.73 0.25 -4.77
C VAL A 80 2.79 -0.36 -5.81
N LEU A 81 1.78 0.39 -6.26
CA LEU A 81 0.84 -0.10 -7.27
C LEU A 81 1.48 -0.27 -8.65
N ALA A 82 2.39 0.63 -9.04
CA ALA A 82 3.14 0.47 -10.27
C ALA A 82 3.95 -0.84 -10.30
N ARG A 83 4.62 -1.16 -9.20
CA ARG A 83 5.39 -2.41 -9.07
C ARG A 83 4.49 -3.64 -9.00
N TYR A 84 3.36 -3.54 -8.32
CA TYR A 84 2.36 -4.61 -8.32
C TYR A 84 1.87 -4.93 -9.73
N ALA A 85 1.75 -3.90 -10.58
CA ALA A 85 1.44 -4.03 -12.00
C ALA A 85 2.64 -4.46 -12.89
N GLY A 86 3.79 -4.76 -12.30
CA GLY A 86 5.00 -5.19 -13.02
C GLY A 86 5.80 -4.06 -13.67
N THR A 87 5.57 -2.80 -13.29
CA THR A 87 6.34 -1.66 -13.81
C THR A 87 7.64 -1.48 -13.04
N ASP A 88 8.75 -1.35 -13.77
CA ASP A 88 10.03 -0.92 -13.20
C ASP A 88 9.94 0.56 -12.82
N THR A 89 10.22 0.86 -11.55
CA THR A 89 10.18 2.22 -11.01
C THR A 89 11.56 2.77 -10.67
N THR A 90 12.64 2.17 -11.18
CA THR A 90 14.02 2.63 -10.97
C THR A 90 14.38 3.78 -11.93
N GLY A 91 15.47 4.49 -11.64
CA GLY A 91 16.03 5.51 -12.55
C GLY A 91 15.25 6.82 -12.67
N GLY A 92 14.31 7.11 -11.75
CA GLY A 92 13.67 8.42 -11.63
C GLY A 92 14.57 9.47 -10.96
N ALA A 93 14.37 10.75 -11.28
CA ALA A 93 15.01 11.88 -10.63
C ALA A 93 14.65 11.97 -9.13
N THR A 94 13.44 11.52 -8.78
CA THR A 94 13.03 11.22 -7.41
C THR A 94 12.45 9.80 -7.34
N TRP A 95 12.57 9.16 -6.18
CA TRP A 95 12.27 7.73 -6.00
C TRP A 95 10.82 7.35 -6.33
N TYR A 96 9.87 8.29 -6.27
CA TYR A 96 8.46 8.06 -6.63
C TYR A 96 8.09 8.49 -8.05
N GLU A 97 9.00 9.09 -8.82
CA GLU A 97 8.69 9.71 -10.11
C GLU A 97 8.05 8.71 -11.07
N LYS A 98 8.70 7.56 -11.27
CA LYS A 98 8.20 6.51 -12.17
C LYS A 98 6.88 5.90 -11.70
N GLY A 99 6.73 5.70 -10.39
CA GLY A 99 5.47 5.26 -9.81
C GLY A 99 4.34 6.27 -10.05
N MET A 100 4.63 7.56 -9.89
CA MET A 100 3.69 8.65 -10.12
C MET A 100 3.32 8.77 -11.61
N GLU A 101 4.28 8.69 -12.52
CA GLU A 101 4.05 8.70 -13.98
C GLU A 101 3.14 7.54 -14.41
N TRP A 102 3.43 6.34 -13.91
CA TRP A 102 2.60 5.17 -14.15
C TRP A 102 1.18 5.36 -13.59
N ALA A 103 1.06 5.88 -12.37
CA ALA A 103 -0.24 6.08 -11.73
C ALA A 103 -1.10 7.10 -12.47
N LYS A 104 -0.48 8.15 -13.03
CA LYS A 104 -1.15 9.13 -13.90
C LYS A 104 -1.62 8.50 -15.20
N THR A 105 -0.75 7.75 -15.86
CA THR A 105 -1.06 7.09 -17.14
C THR A 105 -2.21 6.09 -17.01
N ASN A 106 -2.26 5.35 -15.90
CA ASN A 106 -3.28 4.33 -15.66
C ASN A 106 -4.51 4.83 -14.91
N GLY A 107 -4.64 6.15 -14.68
CA GLY A 107 -5.80 6.74 -14.01
C GLY A 107 -5.94 6.39 -12.52
N VAL A 108 -4.90 5.83 -11.89
CA VAL A 108 -4.87 5.48 -10.47
C VAL A 108 -4.83 6.76 -9.61
N SER A 109 -4.03 7.75 -10.03
CA SER A 109 -3.87 9.03 -9.35
C SER A 109 -3.55 10.13 -10.35
N ASN A 110 -3.87 11.38 -10.03
CA ASN A 110 -3.44 12.53 -10.83
C ASN A 110 -1.99 12.99 -10.53
N GLY A 111 -1.31 12.34 -9.57
CA GLY A 111 0.06 12.65 -9.18
C GLY A 111 0.21 13.87 -8.26
N THR A 112 -0.90 14.52 -7.87
CA THR A 112 -0.83 15.70 -6.99
C THR A 112 -0.39 15.29 -5.57
N ASN A 113 0.47 16.13 -4.97
CA ASN A 113 0.97 16.03 -3.60
C ASN A 113 1.56 14.64 -3.25
N PRO A 114 2.59 14.16 -3.96
CA PRO A 114 3.17 12.83 -3.72
C PRO A 114 3.78 12.70 -2.31
N ASN A 115 4.25 13.79 -1.71
CA ASN A 115 4.84 13.78 -0.37
C ASN A 115 3.82 13.97 0.76
N ALA A 116 2.54 14.23 0.45
CA ALA A 116 1.53 14.33 1.49
C ALA A 116 1.17 12.94 2.02
N ASP A 117 0.94 12.87 3.33
CA ASP A 117 0.37 11.69 3.97
C ASP A 117 -0.95 11.32 3.30
N ILE A 118 -1.14 10.01 3.07
CA ILE A 118 -2.35 9.51 2.44
C ILE A 118 -3.43 9.24 3.49
N THR A 119 -4.64 9.75 3.24
CA THR A 119 -5.79 9.38 4.06
C THR A 119 -6.30 7.99 3.69
N ARG A 120 -7.04 7.35 4.61
CA ARG A 120 -7.60 6.01 4.38
C ARG A 120 -8.53 5.97 3.16
N GLU A 121 -9.36 7.01 2.96
CA GLU A 121 -10.23 7.07 1.79
C GLU A 121 -9.45 7.26 0.47
N GLN A 122 -8.33 7.99 0.50
CA GLN A 122 -7.48 8.17 -0.69
C GLN A 122 -6.75 6.89 -1.06
N LEU A 123 -6.24 6.16 -0.07
CA LEU A 123 -5.65 4.82 -0.26
C LEU A 123 -6.65 3.90 -0.96
N VAL A 124 -7.85 3.79 -0.41
CA VAL A 124 -8.90 2.94 -0.98
C VAL A 124 -9.33 3.40 -2.37
N THR A 125 -9.41 4.71 -2.60
CA THR A 125 -9.75 5.27 -3.91
C THR A 125 -8.71 4.90 -4.97
N MET A 126 -7.42 4.92 -4.63
CA MET A 126 -6.35 4.51 -5.56
C MET A 126 -6.42 3.00 -5.86
N LEU A 127 -6.68 2.16 -4.87
CA LEU A 127 -6.88 0.71 -5.08
C LEU A 127 -8.10 0.40 -5.96
N TYR A 128 -9.21 1.09 -5.71
CA TYR A 128 -10.43 0.97 -6.50
C TYR A 128 -10.21 1.33 -7.96
N ARG A 129 -9.51 2.44 -8.23
CA ARG A 129 -9.17 2.85 -9.60
C ARG A 129 -8.22 1.86 -10.26
N TYR A 130 -7.22 1.38 -9.53
CA TYR A 130 -6.32 0.33 -10.01
C TYR A 130 -7.08 -0.94 -10.41
N ALA A 131 -8.09 -1.34 -9.63
CA ALA A 131 -8.95 -2.48 -9.92
C ALA A 131 -9.95 -2.26 -11.09
N GLY A 132 -9.87 -1.13 -11.79
CA GLY A 132 -10.76 -0.80 -12.91
C GLY A 132 -12.08 -0.16 -12.50
N SER A 133 -12.19 0.35 -11.27
CA SER A 133 -13.41 0.96 -10.72
C SER A 133 -14.65 0.05 -10.82
N PRO A 134 -14.57 -1.17 -10.25
CA PRO A 134 -15.67 -2.16 -10.32
C PRO A 134 -16.95 -1.65 -9.64
N THR A 135 -18.08 -2.32 -9.89
CA THR A 135 -19.34 -1.92 -9.25
C THR A 135 -19.27 -1.96 -7.72
N ALA A 136 -19.69 -0.87 -7.09
CA ALA A 136 -19.77 -0.73 -5.64
C ALA A 136 -21.16 -1.12 -5.14
N ASN A 137 -21.27 -2.26 -4.46
CA ASN A 137 -22.54 -2.78 -3.92
C ASN A 137 -22.60 -2.81 -2.38
N GLY A 138 -21.55 -2.30 -1.72
CA GLY A 138 -21.47 -2.26 -0.27
C GLY A 138 -22.31 -1.14 0.34
N LYS A 139 -22.58 -1.26 1.64
CA LYS A 139 -23.21 -0.21 2.44
C LYS A 139 -22.27 0.25 3.54
N LEU A 140 -22.31 1.55 3.84
CA LEU A 140 -21.52 2.17 4.89
C LEU A 140 -22.33 2.50 6.15
N ASP A 141 -23.63 2.17 6.15
CA ASP A 141 -24.59 2.43 7.23
C ASP A 141 -24.19 1.82 8.59
N ASN A 142 -23.44 0.72 8.56
CA ASN A 142 -22.87 0.10 9.77
C ASN A 142 -21.72 0.90 10.41
N PHE A 143 -21.25 1.98 9.78
CA PHE A 143 -20.18 2.82 10.26
C PHE A 143 -20.69 4.19 10.67
N SER A 144 -20.45 4.53 11.93
CA SER A 144 -20.93 5.77 12.57
C SER A 144 -20.36 7.06 11.96
N ASP A 145 -19.26 6.96 11.21
CA ASP A 145 -18.57 8.06 10.54
C ASP A 145 -18.69 8.00 9.00
N SER A 146 -19.66 7.24 8.49
CA SER A 146 -19.92 7.12 7.04
C SER A 146 -20.17 8.47 6.37
N ALA A 147 -20.79 9.43 7.06
CA ALA A 147 -21.00 10.79 6.57
C ALA A 147 -19.69 11.60 6.40
N SER A 148 -18.56 11.15 6.96
CA SER A 148 -17.24 11.77 6.78
C SER A 148 -16.48 11.24 5.56
N VAL A 149 -17.04 10.27 4.84
CA VAL A 149 -16.50 9.81 3.56
C VAL A 149 -16.75 10.88 2.52
N SER A 150 -15.69 11.31 1.85
CA SER A 150 -15.82 12.26 0.75
C SER A 150 -16.61 11.65 -0.40
N SER A 151 -17.42 12.46 -1.09
CA SER A 151 -18.25 12.00 -2.22
C SER A 151 -17.44 11.30 -3.32
N TYR A 152 -16.21 11.74 -3.58
CA TYR A 152 -15.33 11.12 -4.59
C TYR A 152 -14.86 9.71 -4.19
N ALA A 153 -14.90 9.37 -2.90
CA ALA A 153 -14.43 8.11 -2.34
C ALA A 153 -15.58 7.14 -2.00
N GLU A 154 -16.84 7.58 -2.10
CA GLU A 154 -18.00 6.80 -1.65
C GLU A 154 -18.06 5.42 -2.29
N ASN A 155 -18.01 5.35 -3.63
CA ASN A 155 -18.02 4.08 -4.36
C ASN A 155 -16.81 3.21 -3.99
N ALA A 156 -15.63 3.81 -3.86
CA ALA A 156 -14.41 3.08 -3.51
C ALA A 156 -14.51 2.47 -2.11
N MET A 157 -15.03 3.23 -1.14
CA MET A 157 -15.23 2.77 0.23
C MET A 157 -16.31 1.68 0.32
N GLN A 158 -17.42 1.83 -0.40
CA GLN A 158 -18.47 0.80 -0.49
C GLN A 158 -17.93 -0.49 -1.09
N TRP A 159 -17.19 -0.41 -2.20
CA TRP A 159 -16.52 -1.56 -2.80
C TRP A 159 -15.53 -2.22 -1.83
N ALA A 160 -14.71 -1.43 -1.14
CA ALA A 160 -13.72 -1.95 -0.21
C ALA A 160 -14.33 -2.63 1.02
N VAL A 161 -15.45 -2.11 1.54
CA VAL A 161 -16.19 -2.77 2.63
C VAL A 161 -16.83 -4.07 2.14
N ALA A 162 -17.48 -4.05 0.97
CA ALA A 162 -18.15 -5.25 0.43
C ALA A 162 -17.18 -6.41 0.19
N ASN A 163 -15.94 -6.11 -0.18
CA ASN A 163 -14.91 -7.10 -0.47
C ASN A 163 -13.97 -7.37 0.72
N GLY A 164 -14.26 -6.84 1.91
CA GLY A 164 -13.43 -7.05 3.10
C GLY A 164 -12.04 -6.42 3.05
N ILE A 165 -11.76 -5.55 2.07
CA ILE A 165 -10.50 -4.79 1.98
C ILE A 165 -10.39 -3.84 3.18
N VAL A 166 -11.51 -3.20 3.55
CA VAL A 166 -11.62 -2.34 4.74
C VAL A 166 -12.72 -2.84 5.66
N ASN A 167 -12.33 -3.19 6.88
CA ASN A 167 -13.25 -3.68 7.92
C ASN A 167 -13.62 -2.60 8.96
N GLY A 168 -12.99 -1.42 8.88
CA GLY A 168 -13.06 -0.39 9.92
C GLY A 168 -12.44 -0.82 11.25
N SER A 169 -12.63 0.00 12.28
CA SER A 169 -12.18 -0.22 13.66
C SER A 169 -13.17 0.45 14.60
N ASN A 170 -13.65 -0.28 15.61
CA ASN A 170 -14.62 0.23 16.61
C ASN A 170 -15.86 0.88 15.97
N GLY A 171 -16.42 0.26 14.91
CA GLY A 171 -17.60 0.79 14.20
C GLY A 171 -17.34 2.05 13.37
N LYS A 172 -16.08 2.33 13.01
CA LYS A 172 -15.68 3.49 12.20
C LYS A 172 -14.75 3.13 11.05
N LEU A 173 -14.88 3.84 9.93
CA LEU A 173 -14.00 3.72 8.75
C LEU A 173 -12.74 4.58 8.90
N ASN A 174 -12.85 5.68 9.62
CA ASN A 174 -11.88 6.77 9.80
C ASN A 174 -11.36 7.33 8.45
N PRO A 175 -12.26 7.72 7.52
CA PRO A 175 -11.88 7.99 6.13
C PRO A 175 -10.86 9.12 5.96
N GLN A 176 -10.94 10.15 6.81
CA GLN A 176 -10.08 11.33 6.79
C GLN A 176 -8.75 11.14 7.55
N ASN A 177 -8.58 10.07 8.33
CA ASN A 177 -7.34 9.84 9.07
C ASN A 177 -6.24 9.38 8.12
N ASN A 178 -5.00 9.79 8.41
CA ASN A 178 -3.82 9.28 7.70
C ASN A 178 -3.65 7.78 7.96
N ALA A 179 -3.26 7.05 6.92
CA ALA A 179 -2.97 5.63 7.02
C ALA A 179 -1.51 5.41 7.42
N THR A 180 -1.32 4.69 8.51
CA THR A 180 0.02 4.22 8.92
C THR A 180 0.53 3.13 7.98
N ARG A 181 1.85 2.93 7.92
CA ARG A 181 2.47 1.87 7.10
C ARG A 181 1.88 0.49 7.38
N ALA A 182 1.63 0.17 8.66
CA ALA A 182 1.00 -1.09 9.03
C ALA A 182 -0.45 -1.21 8.53
N GLU A 183 -1.22 -0.13 8.54
CA GLU A 183 -2.59 -0.13 8.01
C GLU A 183 -2.61 -0.25 6.50
N VAL A 184 -1.69 0.42 5.80
CA VAL A 184 -1.54 0.27 4.34
C VAL A 184 -1.16 -1.17 4.02
N ALA A 185 -0.19 -1.77 4.72
CA ALA A 185 0.19 -3.18 4.53
C ALA A 185 -1.01 -4.12 4.74
N ALA A 186 -1.80 -3.92 5.80
CA ALA A 186 -3.00 -4.72 6.07
C ALA A 186 -4.07 -4.59 4.98
N ILE A 187 -4.27 -3.38 4.45
CA ILE A 187 -5.24 -3.13 3.38
C ILE A 187 -4.75 -3.73 2.05
N LEU A 188 -3.46 -3.58 1.72
CA LEU A 188 -2.87 -4.16 0.52
C LEU A 188 -2.91 -5.68 0.54
N MET A 189 -2.58 -6.32 1.68
CA MET A 189 -2.66 -7.77 1.81
C MET A 189 -4.06 -8.29 1.46
N ARG A 190 -5.11 -7.68 2.04
CA ARG A 190 -6.50 -8.06 1.76
C ARG A 190 -6.90 -7.77 0.31
N PHE A 191 -6.42 -6.68 -0.25
CA PHE A 191 -6.63 -6.37 -1.66
C PHE A 191 -6.01 -7.45 -2.57
N CYS A 192 -4.77 -7.86 -2.31
CA CYS A 192 -4.10 -8.94 -3.04
C CYS A 192 -4.80 -10.30 -2.84
N GLU A 193 -5.31 -10.59 -1.65
CA GLU A 193 -6.10 -11.81 -1.38
C GLU A 193 -7.42 -11.84 -2.14
N MET A 194 -8.09 -10.69 -2.30
CA MET A 194 -9.32 -10.57 -3.07
C MET A 194 -9.08 -10.75 -4.58
N SER A 195 -7.91 -10.37 -5.10
CA SER A 195 -7.59 -10.43 -6.53
C SER A 195 -7.06 -11.78 -7.02
N LYS A 196 -6.93 -12.79 -6.14
CA LYS A 196 -6.49 -14.16 -6.49
C LYS A 196 -7.70 -15.03 -6.86
#